data_AF-A0A496YA80-F1
#
_entry.id   AF-A0A496YA80-F1
#
_cell.length_a   1.000
_cell.length_b   1.000
_cell.length_c   1.000
_cell.angle_alpha   90.00
_cell.angle_beta   90.00
_cell.angle_gamma   90.00
#
_symmetry.space_group_name_H-M   'P 1'
#
loop_
_entity.id
_entity.type
_entity.pdbx_description
1 polymer ?
#
loop_
_entity_poly.entity_id
_entity_poly.type
_entity_poly.pdbx_seq_one_letter_code
_entity_poly.pdbx_strand_id
1 'polypeptide(L)'
;MTRKKLFEPGTFVASFTGMAGIILSPEELQKVRKTCREGNRPGRYFAPGCCQNPDYVLQVPVLFEDSTFDIMRSMNIKKSVDVPGEKQAHLQSLMEDLTR
;
A
#
# COMPACT_ATOMS: atom_id res chain seq x y z
N MET A 1 -23.95 5.71 -8.18
CA MET A 1 -23.56 4.43 -7.54
C MET A 1 -22.16 4.57 -6.97
N THR A 2 -22.01 4.66 -5.66
CA THR A 2 -20.71 4.76 -4.99
C THR A 2 -19.99 3.42 -5.15
N ARG A 3 -18.90 3.37 -5.92
CA ARG A 3 -18.08 2.15 -6.07
C ARG A 3 -17.62 1.74 -4.67
N LYS A 4 -18.06 0.57 -4.19
CA LYS A 4 -17.59 0.00 -2.91
C LYS A 4 -16.08 -0.24 -3.02
N LYS A 5 -15.29 0.60 -2.35
CA LYS A 5 -13.86 0.35 -2.15
C LYS A 5 -13.70 -0.59 -0.96
N LEU A 6 -12.96 -1.68 -1.12
CA LEU A 6 -12.63 -2.56 0.00
C LEU A 6 -11.60 -1.90 0.91
N PHE A 7 -10.71 -1.10 0.32
CA PHE A 7 -9.60 -0.44 0.98
C PHE A 7 -9.64 1.07 0.73
N GLU A 8 -9.35 1.85 1.77
CA GLU A 8 -9.35 3.31 1.69
C GLU A 8 -7.91 3.83 1.84
N PRO A 9 -7.50 4.87 1.09
CA PRO A 9 -6.23 5.55 1.31
C PRO A 9 -6.05 5.96 2.78
N GLY A 10 -4.82 5.90 3.28
CA GLY A 10 -4.48 6.15 4.68
C GLY A 10 -4.84 5.01 5.64
N THR A 11 -5.56 3.97 5.19
CA THR A 11 -5.83 2.80 6.03
C THR A 11 -4.56 1.98 6.25
N PHE A 12 -4.27 1.65 7.51
CA PHE A 12 -3.21 0.71 7.87
C PHE A 12 -3.59 -0.74 7.55
N VAL A 13 -2.62 -1.47 7.01
CA VAL A 13 -2.76 -2.88 6.65
C VAL A 13 -1.56 -3.68 7.13
N ALA A 14 -1.78 -4.98 7.30
CA ALA A 14 -0.70 -5.96 7.44
C ALA A 14 -0.70 -6.87 6.22
N SER A 15 0.49 -7.16 5.66
CA SER A 15 0.65 -8.23 4.68
C SER A 15 0.42 -9.60 5.34
N PHE A 16 0.18 -10.63 4.53
CA PHE A 16 0.12 -12.01 5.04
C PHE A 16 1.44 -12.48 5.70
N THR A 17 2.56 -11.82 5.39
CA THR A 17 3.87 -12.07 6.03
C THR A 17 4.05 -11.30 7.35
N GLY A 18 3.06 -10.52 7.78
CA GLY A 18 3.08 -9.76 9.03
C GLY A 18 3.74 -8.38 8.93
N MET A 19 4.10 -7.92 7.73
CA MET A 19 4.71 -6.61 7.52
C MET A 19 3.64 -5.52 7.54
N ALA A 20 3.90 -4.43 8.24
CA ALA A 20 2.99 -3.30 8.34
C ALA A 20 3.11 -2.39 7.11
N GLY A 21 1.98 -1.84 6.67
CA GLY A 21 1.93 -0.88 5.58
C GLY A 21 0.73 0.06 5.66
N ILE A 22 0.72 1.05 4.78
CA ILE A 22 -0.34 2.05 4.62
C ILE A 22 -0.79 2.10 3.17
N ILE A 23 -2.10 2.23 2.95
CA ILE A 23 -2.68 2.28 1.62
C ILE A 23 -2.48 3.67 1.03
N LEU A 24 -1.89 3.72 -0.17
CA LEU A 24 -1.62 4.97 -0.87
C LEU A 24 -2.84 5.47 -1.63
N SER A 25 -3.05 6.77 -1.66
CA SER A 25 -3.96 7.44 -2.60
C SER A 25 -3.39 7.42 -4.02
N PRO A 26 -4.20 7.73 -5.05
CA PRO A 26 -3.71 7.78 -6.43
C PRO A 26 -2.58 8.80 -6.61
N GLU A 27 -2.64 9.93 -5.91
CA GLU A 27 -1.64 10.99 -5.98
C GLU A 27 -0.34 10.59 -5.28
N GLU A 28 -0.45 9.97 -4.11
CA GLU A 28 0.70 9.46 -3.34
C GLU A 28 1.41 8.36 -4.12
N LEU A 29 0.67 7.44 -4.75
CA LEU A 29 1.26 6.39 -5.59
C LEU A 29 2.07 6.99 -6.75
N GLN A 30 1.61 8.07 -7.38
CA GLN A 30 2.37 8.72 -8.45
C GLN A 30 3.69 9.33 -7.96
N LYS A 31 3.72 9.83 -6.72
CA LYS A 31 4.94 10.36 -6.10
C LYS A 31 5.87 9.21 -5.69
N VAL A 32 5.34 8.24 -4.96
CA VAL A 32 6.07 7.05 -4.47
C VAL A 32 6.66 6.24 -5.63
N ARG A 33 5.99 6.12 -6.78
CA ARG A 33 6.56 5.48 -7.98
C ARG A 33 7.84 6.14 -8.50
N LYS A 34 8.05 7.43 -8.21
CA LYS A 34 9.24 8.19 -8.65
C LYS A 34 10.35 8.18 -7.60
N THR A 35 10.01 8.02 -6.33
CA THR A 35 10.94 8.19 -5.20
C THR A 35 11.33 6.86 -4.54
N CYS A 36 10.41 5.90 -4.50
CA CYS A 36 10.60 4.60 -3.88
C CYS A 36 10.84 3.50 -4.91
N ARG A 37 11.50 2.43 -4.46
CA ARG A 37 11.67 1.21 -5.24
C ARG A 37 10.49 0.26 -5.01
N GLU A 38 10.15 -0.53 -6.02
CA GLU A 38 9.24 -1.66 -5.83
C GLU A 38 9.93 -2.76 -5.01
N GLY A 39 9.30 -3.19 -3.92
CA GLY A 39 9.84 -4.20 -3.01
C GLY A 39 9.77 -5.63 -3.56
N ASN A 40 8.95 -5.85 -4.59
CA ASN A 40 8.75 -7.14 -5.23
C ASN A 40 8.21 -8.21 -4.28
N ARG A 41 7.31 -7.83 -3.35
CA ARG A 41 6.80 -8.74 -2.32
C ARG A 41 6.00 -9.93 -2.85
N PRO A 42 6.06 -11.07 -2.14
CA PRO A 42 5.08 -12.14 -2.30
C PRO A 42 3.65 -11.59 -2.18
N GLY A 43 2.75 -12.09 -3.01
CA GLY A 43 1.35 -11.65 -2.99
C GLY A 43 1.07 -10.30 -3.65
N ARG A 44 2.10 -9.66 -4.24
CA ARG A 44 1.92 -8.51 -5.13
C ARG A 44 1.11 -8.88 -6.37
N TYR A 45 0.47 -7.88 -6.95
CA TYR A 45 -0.13 -7.97 -8.26
C TYR A 45 0.98 -7.94 -9.30
N PHE A 46 1.19 -9.08 -9.96
CA PHE A 46 2.12 -9.23 -11.06
C PHE A 46 1.37 -9.90 -12.21
N ALA A 47 1.07 -9.13 -13.25
CA ALA A 47 0.47 -9.61 -14.48
C ALA A 47 1.31 -9.07 -15.65
N PRO A 48 2.13 -9.91 -16.32
CA PRO A 48 2.98 -9.47 -17.42
C PRO A 48 2.11 -8.89 -18.55
N GLY A 49 2.48 -7.70 -19.04
CA GLY A 49 1.74 -6.99 -20.10
C GLY A 49 0.46 -6.25 -19.66
N CYS A 50 0.13 -6.27 -18.36
CA CYS A 50 -1.05 -5.58 -17.85
C CYS A 50 -0.68 -4.27 -17.14
N CYS A 51 -1.35 -3.17 -17.50
CA CYS A 51 -1.18 -1.90 -16.81
C CYS A 51 -1.62 -2.03 -15.34
N GLN A 52 -0.72 -1.68 -14.42
CA GLN A 52 -1.06 -1.53 -13.00
C GLN A 52 -2.11 -0.41 -12.85
N ASN A 53 -3.36 -0.79 -12.59
CA ASN A 53 -4.49 0.13 -12.41
C ASN A 53 -5.16 -0.11 -11.04
N PRO A 54 -4.64 0.54 -9.97
CA PRO A 54 -5.21 0.46 -8.63
C PRO A 54 -6.72 0.73 -8.59
N ASP A 55 -7.49 -0.28 -8.25
CA ASP A 55 -8.93 -0.20 -8.09
C ASP A 55 -9.38 -0.22 -6.63
N TYR A 56 -8.44 -0.44 -5.69
CA TYR A 56 -8.68 -0.52 -4.24
C TYR A 56 -9.63 -1.65 -3.83
N VAL A 57 -9.80 -2.63 -4.72
CA VAL A 57 -10.66 -3.81 -4.56
C VAL A 57 -9.85 -5.09 -4.81
N LEU A 58 -9.11 -5.13 -5.91
CA LEU A 58 -8.21 -6.22 -6.29
C LEU A 58 -6.75 -5.77 -6.27
N GLN A 59 -6.47 -4.56 -6.78
CA GLN A 59 -5.15 -3.95 -6.86
C GLN A 59 -5.08 -2.80 -5.84
N VAL A 60 -4.33 -3.03 -4.77
CA VAL A 60 -4.24 -2.09 -3.65
C VAL A 60 -2.79 -1.63 -3.50
N PRO A 61 -2.47 -0.36 -3.73
CA PRO A 61 -1.12 0.15 -3.59
C PRO A 61 -0.81 0.33 -2.10
N VAL A 62 0.30 -0.26 -1.65
CA VAL A 62 0.72 -0.23 -0.25
C VAL A 62 2.16 0.22 -0.15
N LEU A 63 2.41 1.21 0.70
CA LEU A 63 3.74 1.59 1.18
C LEU A 63 4.02 0.84 2.47
N PHE A 64 5.19 0.21 2.57
CA PHE A 64 5.59 -0.57 3.72
C PHE A 64 6.61 0.15 4.59
N GLU A 65 6.78 -0.34 5.82
CA GLU A 65 7.67 0.25 6.84
C GLU A 65 9.16 0.33 6.44
N ASP A 66 9.57 -0.43 5.42
CA ASP A 66 10.93 -0.41 4.86
C ASP A 66 11.13 0.59 3.72
N SER A 67 10.19 1.53 3.53
CA SER A 67 10.24 2.58 2.48
C SER A 67 10.17 2.06 1.04
N THR A 68 9.71 0.83 0.85
CA THR A 68 9.37 0.30 -0.49
C THR A 68 7.86 0.18 -0.64
N PHE A 69 7.40 0.18 -1.89
CA PHE A 69 5.99 0.01 -2.19
C PHE A 69 5.77 -1.22 -3.06
N ASP A 70 4.56 -1.76 -3.01
CA ASP A 70 4.08 -2.76 -3.96
C ASP A 70 2.59 -2.54 -4.19
N ILE A 71 2.11 -2.90 -5.38
CA ILE A 71 0.67 -3.07 -5.60
C ILE A 71 0.31 -4.48 -5.16
N MET A 72 -0.44 -4.59 -4.08
CA MET A 72 -0.81 -5.85 -3.48
C MET A 72 -2.14 -6.37 -4.02
N ARG A 73 -2.29 -7.70 -4.09
CA ARG A 73 -3.62 -8.29 -4.24
C ARG A 73 -4.36 -8.14 -2.92
N SER A 74 -5.63 -7.75 -2.97
CA SER A 74 -6.47 -7.58 -1.76
C SER A 74 -6.50 -8.80 -0.85
N MET A 75 -6.43 -10.02 -1.41
CA MET A 75 -6.39 -11.26 -0.61
C MET A 75 -5.12 -11.45 0.23
N ASN A 76 -4.04 -10.72 -0.08
CA ASN A 76 -2.73 -10.86 0.55
C ASN A 76 -2.42 -9.75 1.56
N ILE A 77 -3.38 -8.87 1.80
CA ILE A 77 -3.32 -7.81 2.80
C ILE A 77 -4.61 -7.81 3.63
N LYS A 78 -4.50 -7.45 4.89
CA LYS A 78 -5.66 -7.32 5.79
C LYS A 78 -5.62 -5.94 6.41
N LYS A 79 -6.80 -5.30 6.53
CA LYS A 79 -6.93 -4.11 7.38
C LYS A 79 -6.52 -4.51 8.80
N SER A 80 -5.60 -3.77 9.37
CA SER A 80 -5.08 -4.07 10.70
C SER A 80 -5.25 -2.84 11.57
N VAL A 81 -6.12 -2.94 12.57
CA VAL A 81 -6.23 -1.96 13.65
C VAL A 81 -5.11 -2.17 14.68
N ASP A 82 -4.50 -3.36 14.67
CA ASP A 82 -3.49 -3.82 15.64
C ASP A 82 -2.05 -3.59 15.18
N VAL A 83 -1.81 -2.72 14.17
CA VAL A 83 -0.45 -2.28 13.87
C VAL A 83 0.08 -1.51 15.09
N PRO A 84 1.20 -1.91 15.73
CA PRO A 84 1.75 -1.20 16.88
C PRO A 84 1.90 0.30 16.61
N GLY A 85 1.59 1.14 17.61
CA GLY A 85 1.57 2.60 17.45
C GLY A 85 2.88 3.18 16.92
N GLU A 86 4.02 2.61 17.30
CA GLU A 86 5.34 2.98 16.77
C GLU A 86 5.44 2.79 15.24
N LYS A 87 4.92 1.67 14.72
CA LYS A 87 4.90 1.38 13.29
C LYS A 87 3.93 2.28 12.54
N GLN A 88 2.80 2.63 13.16
CA GLN A 88 1.85 3.58 12.59
C GLN A 88 2.47 4.98 12.44
N ALA A 89 3.12 5.47 13.49
CA ALA A 89 3.80 6.76 13.48
C ALA A 89 4.94 6.79 12.44
N HIS A 90 5.72 5.72 12.37
CA HIS A 90 6.78 5.59 11.36
C HIS A 90 6.23 5.61 9.93
N LEU A 91 5.16 4.86 9.66
CA LEU A 91 4.50 4.85 8.35
C LEU A 91 3.90 6.22 7.97
N GLN A 92 3.33 6.94 8.95
CA GLN A 92 2.84 8.30 8.73
C GLN A 92 3.98 9.26 8.40
N SER A 93 5.08 9.22 9.16
CA SER A 93 6.28 10.05 8.88
C SER A 93 6.83 9.78 7.48
N LEU A 94 6.96 8.50 7.09
CA LEU A 94 7.40 8.13 5.74
C LEU A 94 6.47 8.71 4.67
N MET A 95 5.16 8.64 4.89
CA MET A 95 4.19 9.16 3.94
C MET A 95 4.29 10.69 3.81
N GLU A 96 4.44 11.42 4.91
CA GLU A 96 4.65 12.87 4.90
C GLU A 96 5.94 13.26 4.18
N ASP A 97 7.05 12.58 4.45
CA ASP A 97 8.35 12.85 3.83
C ASP A 97 8.36 12.57 2.32
N LEU A 98 7.68 11.51 1.89
CA LEU A 98 7.65 11.09 0.47
C LEU A 98 6.64 11.89 -0.36
N THR A 99 5.74 12.64 0.28
CA THR A 99 4.67 13.40 -0.40
C THR A 99 4.89 14.91 -0.41
N ARG A 100 5.92 15.40 0.29
CA ARG A 100 6.36 16.79 0.27
C ARG A 100 7.01 17.19 -1.06
#